data_AF-A0A7C1NME2-F1
#
_entry.id   AF-A0A7C1NME2-F1
#
_cell.length_a   1.000
_cell.length_b   1.000
_cell.length_c   1.000
_cell.angle_alpha   90.00
_cell.angle_beta   90.00
_cell.angle_gamma   90.00
#
_symmetry.space_group_name_H-M   'P 1'
#
loop_
_entity.id
_entity.type
_entity.pdbx_description
1 polymer ?
#
loop_
_entity_poly.entity_id
_entity_poly.type
_entity_poly.pdbx_seq_one_letter_code
_entity_poly.pdbx_strand_id
1 'polypeptide(L)'
;LAKVMQRLVKAGILSSSRGPKGGFSMALPLEQVSLLDIYEAIEGRLSNSPCPLNRKICTFSECMFGSLFSNLNQEVSDYLENKKISDFAPKKTAGDHNDS
;
A
#
# COMPACT_ATOMS: atom_id res chain seq x y z
N LEU A 1 5.94 -11.58 10.22
CA LEU A 1 4.64 -11.69 9.54
C LEU A 1 3.46 -11.21 10.38
N ALA A 2 3.28 -11.71 11.61
CA ALA A 2 2.12 -11.36 12.46
C ALA A 2 1.90 -9.85 12.64
N LYS A 3 2.97 -9.06 12.82
CA LYS A 3 2.87 -7.61 13.02
C LYS A 3 2.38 -6.85 11.76
N VAL A 4 2.76 -7.30 10.57
CA VAL A 4 2.29 -6.73 9.29
C VAL A 4 0.80 -7.04 9.12
N MET A 5 0.41 -8.29 9.32
CA MET A 5 -1.01 -8.69 9.23
C MET A 5 -1.88 -7.94 10.26
N GLN A 6 -1.39 -7.74 11.49
CA GLN A 6 -2.08 -6.93 12.49
C GLN A 6 -2.24 -5.46 12.08
N ARG A 7 -1.24 -4.86 11.43
CA ARG A 7 -1.34 -3.49 10.91
C ARG A 7 -2.42 -3.39 9.83
N LEU A 8 -2.44 -4.36 8.90
CA LEU A 8 -3.45 -4.41 7.84
C LEU A 8 -4.87 -4.66 8.38
N VAL A 9 -5.03 -5.45 9.45
CA VAL A 9 -6.32 -5.59 10.15
C VAL A 9 -6.73 -4.28 10.82
N LYS A 10 -5.80 -3.59 11.49
CA LYS A 10 -6.09 -2.28 12.11
C LYS A 10 -6.45 -1.22 11.07
N ALA A 11 -5.87 -1.29 9.88
CA ALA A 11 -6.20 -0.43 8.75
C ALA A 11 -7.52 -0.81 8.05
N GLY A 12 -8.18 -1.90 8.48
CA GLY A 12 -9.45 -2.35 7.88
C GLY A 12 -9.30 -3.01 6.51
N ILE A 13 -8.08 -3.31 6.07
CA ILE A 13 -7.81 -3.95 4.78
C ILE A 13 -8.01 -5.47 4.89
N LEU A 14 -7.62 -6.05 6.02
CA LEU A 14 -7.83 -7.46 6.34
C LEU A 14 -8.83 -7.62 7.48
N SER A 15 -9.53 -8.75 7.48
CA SER A 15 -10.26 -9.26 8.63
C SER A 15 -9.53 -10.48 9.20
N SER A 16 -9.76 -10.78 10.48
CA SER A 16 -9.16 -11.93 11.15
C SER A 16 -10.23 -12.80 11.79
N SER A 17 -10.17 -14.11 11.58
CA SER A 17 -11.08 -15.09 12.18
C SER A 17 -10.32 -16.01 13.14
N ARG A 18 -10.99 -16.39 14.26
CA ARG A 18 -10.43 -17.30 15.26
C ARG A 18 -10.94 -18.72 15.04
N GLY A 19 -10.17 -19.71 15.52
CA GLY A 19 -10.53 -21.14 15.50
C GLY A 19 -9.56 -21.99 14.67
N PRO A 20 -9.75 -23.32 14.62
CA PRO A 20 -8.86 -24.25 13.90
C PRO A 20 -8.77 -23.98 12.38
N LYS A 21 -9.82 -23.37 11.81
CA LYS A 21 -9.87 -22.90 10.42
C LYS A 21 -9.77 -21.37 10.31
N GLY A 22 -9.31 -20.72 11.37
CA GLY A 22 -9.14 -19.28 11.43
C GLY A 22 -7.99 -18.81 10.54
N GLY A 23 -7.98 -17.52 10.21
CA GLY A 23 -6.97 -16.94 9.34
C GLY A 23 -7.24 -15.47 9.07
N PHE A 24 -6.60 -14.96 8.02
CA PHE A 24 -6.84 -13.61 7.52
C PHE A 24 -7.54 -13.69 6.16
N SER A 25 -8.47 -12.78 5.92
CA SER A 25 -9.13 -12.60 4.63
C SER A 25 -9.20 -11.12 4.30
N MET A 26 -9.36 -10.80 3.02
CA MET A 26 -9.61 -9.43 2.60
C MET A 26 -10.94 -8.94 3.18
N ALA A 27 -10.92 -7.77 3.81
CA ALA A 27 -12.12 -7.12 4.32
C ALA A 27 -12.81 -6.27 3.24
N LEU A 28 -12.09 -5.94 2.17
CA LEU A 28 -12.54 -5.14 1.03
C LEU A 28 -12.33 -5.90 -0.29
N PRO A 29 -13.09 -5.60 -1.35
CA PRO A 29 -12.83 -6.11 -2.70
C PRO A 29 -11.41 -5.80 -3.16
N LEU A 30 -10.80 -6.72 -3.91
CA LEU A 30 -9.40 -6.60 -4.36
C LEU A 30 -9.16 -5.39 -5.28
N GLU A 31 -10.21 -4.98 -5.97
CA GLU A 31 -10.25 -3.86 -6.92
C GLU A 31 -10.29 -2.50 -6.20
N GLN A 32 -10.67 -2.49 -4.93
CA GLN A 32 -10.78 -1.27 -4.12
C GLN A 32 -9.50 -0.99 -3.31
N VAL A 33 -8.64 -1.98 -3.11
CA VAL A 33 -7.41 -1.83 -2.35
C VAL A 33 -6.26 -1.57 -3.31
N SER A 34 -5.57 -0.44 -3.14
CA SER A 34 -4.36 -0.11 -3.89
C SER A 34 -3.09 -0.61 -3.21
N LEU A 35 -1.97 -0.64 -3.94
CA LEU A 35 -0.66 -0.85 -3.34
C LEU A 35 -0.28 0.29 -2.40
N LEU A 36 -0.74 1.51 -2.66
CA LEU A 36 -0.54 2.64 -1.75
C LEU A 36 -1.21 2.39 -0.39
N ASP A 37 -2.44 1.88 -0.36
CA ASP A 37 -3.14 1.55 0.89
C ASP A 37 -2.35 0.52 1.73
N ILE A 38 -1.78 -0.50 1.08
CA ILE A 38 -0.92 -1.49 1.74
C ILE A 38 0.36 -0.84 2.25
N TYR A 39 1.03 -0.04 1.43
CA TYR A 39 2.25 0.66 1.80
C TYR A 39 2.01 1.55 3.02
N GLU A 40 0.99 2.40 2.99
CA GLU A 40 0.71 3.35 4.06
C GLU A 40 0.25 2.66 5.36
N ALA A 41 -0.45 1.53 5.26
CA ALA A 41 -0.81 0.73 6.44
C ALA A 41 0.42 0.12 7.13
N ILE A 42 1.51 -0.14 6.40
CA ILE A 42 2.71 -0.80 6.92
C ILE A 42 3.76 0.22 7.35
N GLU A 43 4.14 1.15 6.47
CA GLU A 43 5.24 2.11 6.65
C GLU A 43 4.75 3.47 7.14
N GLY A 44 3.46 3.78 6.98
CA GLY A 44 2.89 5.11 7.23
C GLY A 44 2.76 5.93 5.95
N ARG A 45 2.17 7.13 6.08
CA ARG A 45 1.84 7.98 4.93
C ARG A 45 3.07 8.25 4.06
N LEU A 46 2.91 8.11 2.75
CA LEU A 46 3.94 8.46 1.80
C LEU A 46 4.15 9.98 1.86
N SER A 47 5.37 10.41 2.19
CA SER A 47 5.66 11.82 2.39
C SER A 47 5.90 12.52 1.06
N ASN A 48 5.04 13.48 0.73
CA ASN A 48 5.28 14.40 -0.40
C ASN A 48 6.20 15.56 -0.01
N SER A 49 7.17 15.32 0.89
CA SER A 49 8.12 16.36 1.27
C SER A 49 8.87 16.85 0.03
N PRO A 50 8.81 18.16 -0.28
CA PRO A 50 9.52 18.72 -1.44
C PRO A 50 11.03 18.75 -1.20
N CYS A 51 11.48 18.61 0.06
CA CYS A 51 12.88 18.59 0.43
C CYS A 51 13.29 17.18 0.89
N PRO A 52 14.27 16.54 0.25
CA PRO A 52 14.77 15.22 0.67
C PRO A 52 15.47 15.27 2.03
N LEU A 53 15.94 16.45 2.46
CA LEU A 53 16.60 16.65 3.75
C LEU A 53 15.60 16.91 4.89
N ASN A 54 14.29 16.85 4.61
CA ASN A 54 13.22 17.11 5.57
C ASN A 54 13.37 18.46 6.30
N ARG A 55 13.92 19.47 5.62
CA ARG A 55 14.09 20.82 6.15
C ARG A 55 12.93 21.71 5.73
N LYS A 56 12.40 22.47 6.68
CA LYS A 56 11.36 23.49 6.41
C LYS A 56 11.93 24.75 5.78
N ILE A 57 13.20 25.07 6.08
CA ILE A 57 13.90 26.26 5.59
C ILE A 57 15.19 25.79 4.94
N CYS A 58 15.37 26.18 3.68
CA CYS A 58 16.60 25.95 2.94
C CYS A 58 17.62 27.04 3.27
N THR A 59 18.90 26.69 3.36
CA THR A 59 19.99 27.67 3.55
C THR A 59 20.25 28.47 2.26
N PHE A 60 19.79 27.96 1.13
CA PHE A 60 19.86 28.61 -0.18
C PHE A 60 18.59 29.40 -0.43
N SER A 61 18.71 30.51 -1.17
CA SER A 61 17.56 31.34 -1.58
C SER A 61 16.57 30.58 -2.47
N GLU A 62 17.07 29.61 -3.25
CA GLU A 62 16.29 28.70 -4.07
C GLU A 62 16.75 27.25 -3.83
N CYS A 63 15.81 26.30 -3.88
CA CYS A 63 16.16 24.89 -3.74
C CYS A 63 16.96 24.44 -4.97
N MET A 64 18.19 23.94 -4.77
CA MET A 64 19.01 23.39 -5.85
C MET A 64 18.34 22.23 -6.60
N PHE A 65 17.44 21.52 -5.93
CA PHE A 65 16.66 20.44 -6.52
C PHE A 65 15.34 20.91 -7.13
N GLY A 66 14.98 22.18 -6.98
CA GLY A 66 13.71 22.74 -7.44
C GLY A 66 12.52 21.85 -7.02
N SER A 67 11.71 21.46 -8.02
CA SER A 67 10.57 20.55 -7.87
C SER A 67 10.90 19.08 -8.16
N LEU A 68 12.17 18.70 -8.33
CA LEU A 68 12.54 17.34 -8.74
C LEU A 68 11.98 16.29 -7.78
N PHE A 69 12.21 16.46 -6.48
CA PHE A 69 11.75 15.49 -5.47
C PHE A 69 10.24 15.47 -5.30
N SER A 70 9.57 16.62 -5.38
CA SER A 70 8.10 16.65 -5.35
C SER A 70 7.52 15.90 -6.54
N ASN A 71 8.11 16.08 -7.73
CA ASN A 71 7.63 15.41 -8.95
C ASN A 71 7.86 13.89 -8.87
N LEU A 72 9.06 13.45 -8.45
CA LEU A 72 9.37 12.04 -8.28
C LEU A 72 8.47 11.37 -7.23
N ASN A 73 8.27 12.02 -6.08
CA ASN A 73 7.38 11.50 -5.04
C ASN A 73 5.94 11.39 -5.54
N GLN A 74 5.48 12.37 -6.33
CA GLN A 74 4.15 12.34 -6.93
C GLN A 74 4.02 11.17 -7.92
N GLU A 75 4.99 10.96 -8.81
CA GLU A 75 4.97 9.84 -9.76
C GLU A 75 4.93 8.48 -9.05
N VAL A 76 5.69 8.31 -7.96
CA VAL A 76 5.67 7.09 -7.15
C VAL A 76 4.31 6.92 -6.46
N SER A 77 3.77 7.99 -5.87
CA SER A 77 2.46 7.98 -5.22
C SER A 77 1.36 7.57 -6.20
N ASP A 78 1.31 8.22 -7.35
CA ASP A 78 0.31 7.98 -8.40
C ASP A 78 0.40 6.55 -8.93
N TYR A 79 1.62 6.04 -9.13
CA TYR A 79 1.82 4.68 -9.58
C TYR A 79 1.27 3.66 -8.56
N LEU A 80 1.55 3.85 -7.27
CA LEU A 80 1.08 2.94 -6.21
C LEU A 80 -0.43 3.03 -5.98
N GLU A 81 -1.02 4.23 -6.11
CA GLU A 81 -2.46 4.47 -5.95
C GLU A 81 -3.28 3.76 -7.05
N ASN A 82 -2.76 3.76 -8.27
CA ASN A 82 -3.43 3.20 -9.45
C ASN A 82 -3.24 1.70 -9.63
N LYS A 83 -2.35 1.04 -8.87
CA LYS A 83 -2.18 -0.42 -8.89
C LYS A 83 -3.03 -1.07 -7.82
N LYS A 84 -4.00 -1.90 -8.22
CA LYS A 84 -4.91 -2.58 -7.30
C LYS A 84 -4.41 -3.98 -6.96
N ILE A 85 -4.80 -4.51 -5.80
CA ILE A 85 -4.42 -5.88 -5.40
C ILE A 85 -4.96 -6.92 -6.39
N SER A 86 -6.11 -6.63 -7.01
CA SER A 86 -6.67 -7.45 -8.10
C SER A 86 -5.70 -7.67 -9.26
N ASP A 87 -4.78 -6.74 -9.53
CA ASP A 87 -3.82 -6.84 -10.64
C ASP A 87 -2.77 -7.94 -10.42
N PHE A 88 -2.56 -8.32 -9.15
CA PHE A 88 -1.56 -9.31 -8.74
C PHE A 88 -2.18 -10.59 -8.20
N ALA A 89 -3.51 -10.60 -8.00
CA ALA A 89 -4.20 -11.78 -7.52
C ALA A 89 -4.20 -12.86 -8.61
N PRO A 90 -3.90 -14.13 -8.25
CA PRO A 90 -3.99 -15.22 -9.20
C PRO A 90 -5.42 -15.31 -9.72
N LYS A 91 -5.58 -15.18 -11.03
CA LYS A 91 -6.86 -15.45 -11.69
C LYS A 91 -7.15 -16.92 -11.45
N LYS A 92 -8.19 -17.24 -10.66
CA LYS A 92 -8.68 -18.62 -10.56
C LYS A 92 -9.02 -19.08 -11.98
N THR A 93 -8.19 -19.95 -12.55
CA THR A 93 -8.55 -20.69 -13.76
C THR A 93 -9.74 -21.56 -13.39
N ALA A 94 -10.84 -21.43 -14.12
CA ALA A 94 -11.98 -22.32 -13.98
C ALA A 94 -11.52 -23.75 -14.32
N GLY A 95 -11.39 -24.60 -13.30
CA GLY A 95 -10.93 -25.97 -13.45
C GLY A 95 -10.30 -26.45 -12.15
N ASP A 96 -11.15 -26.83 -11.20
CA ASP A 96 -10.93 -27.94 -10.25
C ASP A 96 -12.24 -28.13 -9.47
N HIS A 97 -13.24 -28.66 -10.19
CA HIS A 97 -14.19 -29.60 -9.61
C HIS A 97 -13.54 -30.97 -9.74
N ASN A 98 -13.00 -31.52 -8.66
CA ASN A 98 -13.04 -32.95 -8.46
C ASN A 98 -13.00 -33.30 -6.95
N ASP A 99 -14.12 -33.87 -6.51
CA ASP A 99 -14.40 -34.76 -5.40
C ASP A 99 -13.45 -34.87 -4.19
N SER A 100 -14.03 -34.61 -3.02
CA SER A 100 -14.17 -35.60 -1.94
C SER A 100 -15.40 -35.30 -1.10
#